data_AF-A0A959TCM1-F1
#
_entry.id   AF-A0A959TCM1-F1
#
_cell.length_a   1.000
_cell.length_b   1.000
_cell.length_c   1.000
_cell.angle_alpha   90.00
_cell.angle_beta   90.00
_cell.angle_gamma   90.00
#
_symmetry.space_group_name_H-M   'P 1'
#
loop_
_entity.id
_entity.type
_entity.pdbx_description
1 polymer ?
#
loop_
_entity_poly.entity_id
_entity_poly.type
_entity_poly.pdbx_seq_one_letter_code
_entity_poly.pdbx_strand_id
1 'polypeptide(L)' 'MIIGIDIGGTTSKLGLVQDGRVIAHSRIPTTGHADEHAFADTLAKACR' A
#
# COMPACT_ATOMS: atom_id res chain seq x y z
N MET A 1 2.52 -15.84 -2.70
CA MET A 1 2.20 -14.66 -1.86
C MET A 1 2.11 -13.45 -2.76
N ILE A 2 1.16 -12.55 -2.53
CA ILE A 2 0.93 -11.34 -3.34
C ILE A 2 0.76 -10.17 -2.38
N ILE A 3 1.27 -8.98 -2.74
CA ILE A 3 0.95 -7.75 -2.02
C ILE A 3 -0.15 -6.99 -2.76
N GLY A 4 -1.27 -6.73 -2.09
CA GLY A 4 -2.31 -5.83 -2.57
C GLY A 4 -2.03 -4.43 -2.06
N ILE A 5 -2.14 -3.43 -2.94
CA ILE A 5 -1.95 -2.02 -2.63
C ILE A 5 -3.20 -1.26 -3.06
N ASP A 6 -3.83 -0.57 -2.12
CA ASP A 6 -5.00 0.28 -2.33
C ASP A 6 -4.63 1.73 -2.01
N ILE A 7 -4.57 2.57 -3.05
CA ILE A 7 -4.20 3.99 -2.94
C ILE A 7 -5.46 4.81 -2.68
N GLY A 8 -5.57 5.35 -1.47
CA GLY A 8 -6.60 6.32 -1.11
C GLY A 8 -6.06 7.75 -1.03
N GLY A 9 -6.94 8.75 -0.99
CA GLY A 9 -6.53 10.17 -0.95
C GLY A 9 -5.81 10.61 0.34
N THR A 10 -6.07 9.92 1.47
CA THR A 10 -5.42 10.25 2.77
C THR A 10 -4.46 9.16 3.21
N THR A 11 -4.82 7.89 3.00
CA THR A 11 -4.01 6.74 3.41
C THR A 11 -4.01 5.69 2.32
N SER A 12 -2.85 5.09 2.11
CA SER A 12 -2.65 3.91 1.27
C SER A 12 -2.57 2.66 2.15
N LYS A 13 -3.23 1.59 1.72
CA LYS A 13 -3.30 0.32 2.45
C LYS A 13 -2.44 -0.71 1.73
N LEU A 14 -1.72 -1.52 2.52
CA LEU A 14 -0.95 -2.65 2.03
C LEU A 14 -1.45 -3.92 2.72
N GLY A 15 -1.63 -4.98 1.96
CA GLY A 15 -2.01 -6.30 2.47
C GLY A 15 -1.18 -7.40 1.83
N LEU A 16 -0.52 -8.22 2.64
CA LEU A 16 0.15 -9.43 2.18
C LEU A 16 -0.85 -10.58 2.18
N VAL A 17 -1.06 -11.19 1.02
CA VAL A 17 -2.04 -12.25 0.80
C VAL A 17 -1.35 -13.58 0.53
N GLN A 18 -1.79 -14.61 1.23
CA GLN A 18 -1.41 -16.01 1.04
C GLN A 18 -2.68 -16.88 1.09
N ASP A 19 -2.86 -17.74 0.09
CA ASP A 19 -4.01 -18.67 -0.01
C ASP A 19 -5.37 -17.99 0.16
N GLY A 20 -5.53 -16.82 -0.47
CA GLY A 20 -6.75 -16.01 -0.40
C GLY A 20 -6.99 -15.29 0.93
N ARG A 21 -6.05 -15.38 1.89
CA ARG A 21 -6.15 -14.73 3.21
C ARG A 21 -5.12 -13.62 3.36
N VAL A 22 -5.52 -12.51 3.99
CA VAL A 22 -4.58 -11.46 4.39
C VAL A 22 -3.85 -11.92 5.65
N ILE A 23 -2.52 -12.04 5.55
CA ILE A 23 -1.65 -12.53 6.63
C ILE A 23 -0.83 -11.40 7.29
N ALA A 24 -0.71 -10.25 6.64
CA ALA A 24 -0.16 -9.03 7.23
C ALA A 24 -0.78 -7.80 6.55
N HIS A 25 -0.87 -6.68 7.27
CA HIS A 25 -1.36 -5.43 6.70
C HIS A 25 -0.68 -4.20 7.31
N SER A 26 -0.61 -3.12 6.54
CA SER A 26 -0.10 -1.82 6.99
C SER A 26 -0.87 -0.66 6.34
N ARG A 27 -0.78 0.52 6.95
CA ARG A 27 -1.34 1.77 6.44
C ARG A 27 -0.25 2.82 6.42
N ILE A 28 -0.11 3.50 5.28
CA ILE A 28 0.87 4.56 5.06
C ILE A 28 0.11 5.83 4.66
N PRO A 29 0.41 7.01 5.23
CA PRO A 29 -0.17 8.27 4.76
C PRO A 29 0.16 8.50 3.28
N THR A 30 -0.87 8.78 2.48
CA THR A 30 -0.71 9.11 1.05
C THR A 30 -0.13 10.51 0.93
N THR A 31 0.84 10.68 0.03
CA THR A 31 1.64 11.90 -0.13
C THR A 31 0.92 13.00 -0.91
N GLY A 32 -0.30 13.40 -0.54
CA GLY A 32 -0.93 14.61 -1.08
C GLY A 32 -1.23 14.66 -2.59
N HIS A 33 -0.79 13.66 -3.36
CA HIS A 33 -1.15 13.40 -4.75
C HIS A 33 -1.74 11.99 -4.83
N ALA A 34 -2.79 11.84 -5.64
CA ALA A 34 -3.52 10.57 -5.84
C ALA A 34 -3.32 10.04 -7.27
N ASP A 35 -2.14 10.28 -7.82
CA ASP A 35 -1.69 9.83 -9.14
C ASP A 35 -0.76 8.63 -9.04
N GLU A 36 -0.14 8.24 -10.15
CA GLU A 36 0.80 7.13 -10.22
C GLU A 36 2.00 7.27 -9.26
N HIS A 37 2.38 8.49 -8.89
CA HIS A 37 3.46 8.71 -7.94
C HIS A 37 3.08 8.24 -6.53
N ALA A 38 1.78 8.25 -6.18
CA ALA A 38 1.30 7.80 -4.88
C ALA A 38 1.58 6.30 -4.65
N PHE A 39 1.54 5.50 -5.72
CA PHE A 39 1.91 4.08 -5.68
C PHE A 39 3.41 3.91 -5.40
N ALA A 40 4.25 4.62 -6.16
CA ALA A 40 5.71 4.55 -6.02
C ALA A 40 6.16 5.00 -4.62
N ASP A 41 5.59 6.09 -4.10
CA ASP A 41 5.88 6.61 -2.77
C ASP A 41 5.46 5.63 -1.67
N THR A 42 4.28 5.02 -1.80
CA THR A 42 3.79 4.02 -0.86
C THR A 42 4.73 2.81 -0.80
N LEU A 43 5.17 2.33 -1.97
CA LEU A 43 6.12 1.21 -2.04
C LEU A 43 7.47 1.58 -1.44
N ALA A 44 8.01 2.76 -1.79
CA ALA A 44 9.29 3.24 -1.27
C ALA A 44 9.28 3.39 0.26
N LYS A 45 8.16 3.85 0.84
CA LYS A 45 7.98 3.96 2.30
C LYS A 45 7.82 2.60 2.98
N ALA A 46 7.16 1.63 2.33
CA ALA A 46 6.94 0.29 2.89
C ALA A 46 8.22 -0.56 2.96
N CYS A 47 9.22 -0.24 2.12
CA CYS A 47 10.49 -0.96 2.04
C CYS A 47 11.63 -0.34 2.89
N ARG A 48 11.35 0.71 3.67
CA ARG A 48 12.29 1.28 4.65
C ARG A 48 12.08 0.64 6.02
#